data_AF-A0A1A9G2G2-F1
#
_entry.id   AF-A0A1A9G2G2-F1
#
_cell.length_a   1.000
_cell.length_b   1.000
_cell.length_c   1.000
_cell.angle_alpha   90.00
_cell.angle_beta   90.00
_cell.angle_gamma   90.00
#
_symmetry.space_group_name_H-M   'P 1'
#
loop_
_entity.id
_entity.type
_entity.pdbx_description
1 polymer ?
#
loop_
_entity_poly.entity_id
_entity_poly.type
_entity_poly.pdbx_seq_one_letter_code
_entity_poly.pdbx_strand_id
1 'polypeptide(L)' 'MTEIPESHAAIFEALLVGLMQKADMAAAGEDRRTIECPRCGGNLHLGLVGARKHLRMACDGGCGMEAME' A
#
# COMPACT_ATOMS: atom_id res chain seq x y z
N MET A 1 -12.67 -22.92 12.10
CA MET A 1 -11.98 -22.04 11.13
C MET A 1 -12.40 -20.64 11.50
N THR A 2 -11.52 -19.85 12.09
CA THR A 2 -11.88 -18.52 12.61
C THR A 2 -12.14 -17.61 11.42
N GLU A 3 -13.40 -17.23 11.24
CA GLU A 3 -13.87 -16.37 10.18
C GLU A 3 -13.27 -14.99 10.44
N ILE A 4 -12.23 -14.63 9.68
CA ILE A 4 -11.68 -13.28 9.74
C ILE A 4 -12.73 -12.36 9.11
N PRO A 5 -13.27 -11.38 9.86
CA PRO A 5 -14.23 -10.43 9.30
C PRO A 5 -13.67 -9.79 8.04
N GLU A 6 -14.48 -9.62 6.99
CA GLU A 6 -14.09 -9.12 5.66
C GLU A 6 -13.22 -7.83 5.73
N SER A 7 -13.45 -6.99 6.73
CA SER A 7 -12.66 -5.78 7.02
C SER A 7 -11.18 -6.04 7.30
N HIS A 8 -10.82 -7.14 7.95
CA HIS A 8 -9.43 -7.46 8.25
C HIS A 8 -8.70 -8.03 7.04
N ALA A 9 -9.40 -8.74 6.15
CA ALA A 9 -8.80 -9.21 4.90
C ALA A 9 -8.38 -8.03 4.01
N ALA A 10 -9.23 -7.01 3.91
CA ALA A 10 -8.92 -5.79 3.16
C ALA A 10 -7.72 -5.03 3.75
N ILE A 11 -7.61 -4.94 5.08
CA ILE A 11 -6.46 -4.34 5.76
C ILE A 11 -5.18 -5.15 5.49
N PHE A 12 -5.26 -6.48 5.58
CA PHE A 12 -4.11 -7.35 5.38
C PHE A 12 -3.58 -7.27 3.95
N GLU A 13 -4.48 -7.21 2.95
CA GLU A 13 -4.11 -7.01 1.55
C GLU A 13 -3.40 -5.66 1.34
N ALA A 14 -3.95 -4.57 1.88
CA ALA A 14 -3.31 -3.25 1.78
C ALA A 14 -1.91 -3.25 2.41
N LEU A 15 -1.75 -3.91 3.55
CA LEU A 15 -0.47 -4.02 4.24
C LEU A 15 0.54 -4.82 3.42
N LEU A 16 0.15 -5.98 2.86
CA LEU A 16 1.03 -6.80 2.05
C LEU A 16 1.50 -6.05 0.80
N VAL A 17 0.58 -5.42 0.08
CA VAL A 17 0.90 -4.59 -1.10
C VAL A 17 1.85 -3.47 -0.69
N GLY A 18 1.55 -2.77 0.40
CA GLY A 18 2.39 -1.71 0.93
C GLY A 18 3.81 -2.16 1.25
N LEU A 19 3.96 -3.26 1.99
CA LEU A 19 5.27 -3.81 2.38
C LEU A 19 6.10 -4.27 1.17
N MET A 20 5.47 -4.91 0.19
CA MET A 20 6.13 -5.31 -1.05
C MET A 20 6.66 -4.09 -1.81
N GLN A 21 5.83 -3.06 -1.98
CA GLN A 21 6.25 -1.84 -2.66
C GLN A 21 7.30 -1.06 -1.88
N LYS A 22 7.21 -1.02 -0.54
CA LYS A 22 8.24 -0.41 0.32
C LYS A 22 9.61 -1.06 0.08
N ALA A 23 9.68 -2.39 0.07
CA ALA A 23 10.91 -3.12 -0.15
C ALA A 23 11.50 -2.85 -1.54
N ASP A 24 10.66 -2.87 -2.57
CA ASP A 24 11.08 -2.61 -3.96
C ASP A 24 11.56 -1.16 -4.16
N MET A 25 10.79 -0.19 -3.65
CA MET A 25 11.16 1.23 -3.69
C MET A 25 12.46 1.51 -2.92
N ALA A 26 12.64 0.89 -1.75
CA ALA A 26 13.87 1.02 -0.98
C ALA A 26 15.08 0.44 -1.72
N ALA A 27 14.92 -0.69 -2.43
CA ALA A 27 15.96 -1.29 -3.26
C ALA A 27 16.27 -0.44 -4.50
N ALA A 28 15.26 0.20 -5.09
CA ALA A 28 15.41 1.09 -6.24
C ALA A 28 15.91 2.51 -5.87
N GLY A 29 15.90 2.87 -4.58
CA GLY A 29 16.20 4.22 -4.11
C GLY A 29 15.11 5.25 -4.45
N GLU A 30 13.88 4.79 -4.66
CA GLU A 30 12.73 5.63 -5.01
C GLU A 30 11.96 6.09 -3.77
N ASP A 31 11.64 7.37 -3.69
CA ASP A 31 10.84 7.92 -2.59
C ASP A 31 9.35 8.02 -2.92
N ARG A 32 8.98 7.99 -4.20
CA ARG A 32 7.59 8.08 -4.65
C ARG A 32 7.38 7.14 -5.84
N ARG A 33 6.26 6.43 -5.83
CA ARG A 33 5.84 5.57 -6.93
C ARG A 33 4.33 5.62 -7.09
N THR A 34 3.85 5.50 -8.31
CA THR A 34 2.43 5.27 -8.58
C THR A 34 2.31 3.96 -9.35
N ILE A 35 1.43 3.09 -8.89
CA ILE A 35 1.11 1.82 -9.56
C ILE A 35 -0.39 1.70 -9.77
N GLU A 36 -0.82 0.75 -10.58
CA GLU A 36 -2.23 0.41 -10.69
C GLU A 36 -2.72 -0.31 -9.42
N CYS A 37 -3.85 0.12 -8.89
CA CYS A 37 -4.46 -0.46 -7.70
C CYS A 37 -5.04 -1.84 -8.04
N PRO A 38 -4.63 -2.91 -7.33
CA PRO A 38 -5.11 -4.27 -7.62
C PRO A 38 -6.60 -4.48 -7.31
N ARG A 39 -7.23 -3.60 -6.53
CA ARG A 39 -8.67 -3.71 -6.21
C ARG A 39 -9.58 -3.09 -7.25
N CYS A 40 -9.28 -1.87 -7.69
CA CYS A 40 -10.19 -1.07 -8.52
C CYS A 40 -9.61 -0.62 -9.85
N GLY A 41 -8.33 -0.93 -10.14
CA GLY A 41 -7.65 -0.44 -11.35
C GLY A 41 -7.36 1.06 -11.35
N GLY A 42 -7.63 1.77 -10.24
CA GLY A 42 -7.26 3.18 -10.10
C GLY A 42 -5.77 3.39 -9.85
N ASN A 43 -5.34 4.63 -9.65
CA ASN A 43 -3.95 4.91 -9.28
C ASN A 43 -3.73 4.71 -7.77
N LEU A 44 -2.71 3.93 -7.42
CA LEU A 44 -2.24 3.72 -6.06
C LEU A 44 -0.94 4.50 -5.87
N HIS A 45 -1.00 5.55 -5.07
CA HIS A 45 0.13 6.41 -4.79
C HIS A 45 0.88 5.91 -3.57
N LEU A 46 2.19 5.72 -3.71
CA LEU A 46 3.10 5.25 -2.68
C LEU A 46 4.18 6.31 -2.44
N GLY A 47 4.50 6.54 -1.17
CA GLY A 47 5.57 7.42 -0.76
C GLY A 47 6.33 6.86 0.42
N LEU A 48 7.66 6.89 0.34
CA LEU A 48 8.54 6.67 1.48
C LEU A 48 8.92 8.02 2.07
N VAL A 49 8.61 8.22 3.35
CA VAL A 49 8.72 9.53 4.00
C VAL A 49 9.69 9.48 5.19
N GLY A 50 10.54 10.50 5.27
CA GLY A 50 11.49 10.69 6.36
C GLY A 50 12.72 9.78 6.29
N ALA A 51 13.64 9.97 7.26
CA ALA A 51 14.91 9.24 7.31
C ALA A 51 14.73 7.72 7.48
N ARG A 52 13.62 7.29 8.07
CA ARG A 52 13.28 5.87 8.27
C ARG A 52 12.44 5.25 7.14
N LYS A 53 12.15 6.01 6.07
CA LYS A 53 11.36 5.55 4.92
C LYS A 53 10.01 4.97 5.32
N HIS A 54 9.24 5.71 6.12
CA HIS A 54 7.87 5.35 6.51
C HIS A 54 6.99 5.28 5.26
N LEU A 55 6.24 4.19 5.12
CA LEU A 55 5.37 4.01 3.97
C LEU A 55 4.08 4.81 4.14
N ARG A 56 3.70 5.54 3.10
CA ARG A 56 2.36 6.07 2.90
C ARG A 56 1.82 5.55 1.60
N MET A 57 0.63 4.97 1.65
CA MET A 57 -0.06 4.40 0.51
C MET A 57 -1.51 4.88 0.52
N ALA A 58 -2.00 5.38 -0.61
CA ALA A 58 -3.39 5.78 -0.78
C ALA A 58 -3.84 5.57 -2.22
N CYS A 59 -5.03 5.01 -2.41
CA CYS A 59 -5.66 4.85 -3.71
C CYS A 59 -6.63 6.00 -4.02
N ASP A 60 -6.56 6.52 -5.24
CA ASP A 60 -7.48 7.55 -5.76
C ASP A 60 -8.80 6.95 -6.30
N GLY A 61 -8.81 5.65 -6.63
CA GLY A 61 -9.95 4.98 -7.28
C GLY A 61 -11.11 4.58 -6.36
N GLY A 62 -11.24 5.17 -5.17
CA GLY A 62 -12.41 4.99 -4.30
C GLY A 62 -12.56 3.65 -3.58
N CYS A 63 -11.58 2.73 -3.68
CA CYS A 63 -11.62 1.42 -3.02
C CYS A 63 -11.17 1.43 -1.54
N GLY A 64 -10.81 2.61 -1.01
CA GLY A 64 -10.32 2.78 0.36
C GLY A 64 -9.03 2.00 0.65
N MET A 65 -8.24 1.67 -0.37
CA MET A 65 -6.96 1.00 -0.19
C MET A 65 -5.93 2.01 0.28
N GLU A 66 -5.63 1.97 1.56
CA GLU A 66 -4.63 2.81 2.22
C GLU A 66 -3.80 2.00 3.20
N ALA A 67 -2.54 2.37 3.36
CA ALA A 67 -1.66 1.85 4.40
C ALA A 67 -0.70 2.94 4.86
N MET A 68 -0.50 3.02 6.17
CA MET A 68 0.43 3.94 6.80
C MET A 68 1.20 3.20 7.89
N GLU A 69 2.52 3.43 7.92
CA GLU A 69 3.42 2.95 8.98
C GLU A 69 3.99 4.10 9.81
#